data_AF-A0A7Z9WNQ8-F1
#
_entry.id   AF-A0A7Z9WNQ8-F1
#
_cell.length_a   1.000
_cell.length_b   1.000
_cell.length_c   1.000
_cell.angle_alpha   90.00
_cell.angle_beta   90.00
_cell.angle_gamma   90.00
#
_symmetry.space_group_name_H-M   'P 1'
#
loop_
_entity.id
_entity.type
_entity.pdbx_description
1 polymer ?
#
loop_
_entity_poly.entity_id
_entity_poly.type
_entity_poly.pdbx_seq_one_letter_code
_entity_poly.pdbx_strand_id
1 'polypeptide(L)'
;MLKVKRGILYTLVAVVVLVTAFAVATGSPSPEGAGHCLEEFYYDNSWYCNIGRYNYGTYLCVELDGPWGADFDLYVWRETGRSCDIFGCTIYLRGPDCSSTGFTADESCCFCVWTSGTRWIEVRFIHGSGSFTVRWRWTP
;
A
#
# COMPACT_ATOMS: atom_id res chain seq x y z
N MET A 1 39.80 -35.06 -39.70
CA MET A 1 38.79 -35.35 -38.67
C MET A 1 38.62 -34.08 -37.80
N LEU A 2 37.66 -33.22 -38.14
CA LEU A 2 37.45 -31.93 -37.46
C LEU A 2 36.59 -32.09 -36.21
N LYS A 3 37.11 -31.70 -35.04
CA LYS A 3 36.36 -31.60 -33.77
C LYS A 3 35.59 -30.28 -33.74
N VAL A 4 34.26 -30.36 -33.85
CA VAL A 4 33.34 -29.23 -33.65
C VAL A 4 33.25 -28.91 -32.15
N LYS A 5 33.63 -27.68 -31.75
CA LYS A 5 33.45 -27.15 -30.39
C LYS A 5 31.96 -26.82 -30.17
N ARG A 6 31.36 -27.39 -29.12
CA ARG A 6 30.00 -27.07 -28.65
C ARG A 6 30.02 -25.68 -28.00
N GLY A 7 29.42 -24.70 -28.66
CA GLY A 7 29.04 -23.43 -28.05
C GLY A 7 27.77 -23.63 -27.23
N ILE A 8 27.84 -23.39 -25.93
CA ILE A 8 26.66 -23.32 -25.06
C ILE A 8 26.13 -21.89 -25.19
N LEU A 9 25.00 -21.79 -25.90
CA LEU A 9 24.23 -20.58 -26.07
C LEU A 9 23.47 -20.33 -24.75
N TYR A 10 23.86 -19.31 -23.99
CA TYR A 10 23.09 -18.86 -22.83
C TYR A 10 21.88 -18.09 -23.35
N THR A 11 20.70 -18.71 -23.28
CA THR A 11 19.44 -18.02 -23.52
C THR A 11 19.19 -17.07 -22.35
N LEU A 12 19.51 -15.79 -22.56
CA LEU A 12 19.17 -14.71 -21.65
C LEU A 12 17.66 -14.52 -21.70
N VAL A 13 16.93 -15.03 -20.71
CA VAL A 13 15.50 -14.75 -20.53
C VAL A 13 15.41 -13.34 -19.96
N ALA A 14 15.24 -12.36 -20.84
CA ALA A 14 14.90 -11.00 -20.44
C ALA A 14 13.46 -11.01 -19.88
N VAL A 15 13.34 -11.01 -18.55
CA VAL A 15 12.07 -10.75 -17.87
C VAL A 15 11.77 -9.27 -18.07
N VAL A 16 10.92 -8.97 -19.05
CA VAL A 16 10.36 -7.63 -19.25
C VAL A 16 9.36 -7.40 -18.11
N VAL A 17 9.81 -6.78 -17.03
CA VAL A 17 8.90 -6.23 -16.01
C VAL A 17 8.28 -4.98 -16.62
N LEU A 18 7.05 -5.11 -17.13
CA LEU A 18 6.25 -4.00 -17.60
C LEU A 18 5.78 -3.21 -16.36
N VAL A 19 6.59 -2.27 -15.90
CA VAL A 19 6.16 -1.25 -14.93
C VAL A 19 5.37 -0.21 -15.71
N THR A 20 4.05 -0.37 -15.78
CA THR A 20 3.16 0.70 -16.22
C THR A 20 3.21 1.82 -15.18
N ALA A 21 3.99 2.87 -15.48
CA ALA A 21 3.95 4.13 -14.76
C ALA A 21 2.54 4.73 -14.88
N PHE A 22 1.85 4.88 -13.74
CA PHE A 22 0.67 5.72 -13.65
C PHE A 22 1.02 7.08 -13.05
N ALA A 23 0.32 8.09 -13.54
CA ALA A 23 0.59 9.52 -13.44
C ALA A 23 0.85 10.04 -12.01
N VAL A 24 1.81 10.96 -11.88
CA VAL A 24 1.91 11.85 -10.71
C VAL A 24 0.75 12.83 -10.78
N ALA A 25 -0.33 12.52 -10.08
CA ALA A 25 -1.39 13.47 -9.76
C ALA A 25 -0.93 14.26 -8.52
N THR A 26 -0.43 15.48 -8.71
CA THR A 26 -0.36 16.47 -7.61
C THR A 26 -1.77 16.99 -7.37
N GLY A 27 -2.60 16.20 -6.71
CA GLY A 27 -3.92 16.58 -6.24
C GLY A 27 -3.95 16.59 -4.72
N SER A 28 -4.39 17.69 -4.11
CA SER A 28 -4.91 17.63 -2.74
C SER A 28 -6.10 16.67 -2.73
N PRO A 29 -6.18 15.71 -1.79
CA PRO A 29 -7.32 14.80 -1.73
C PRO A 29 -8.60 15.61 -1.53
N SER A 30 -9.58 15.37 -2.40
CA SER A 30 -10.94 15.88 -2.27
C SER A 30 -11.50 15.48 -0.90
N PRO A 31 -12.21 16.37 -0.19
CA PRO A 31 -12.76 16.07 1.14
C PRO A 31 -13.85 15.00 1.11
N GLU A 32 -14.41 14.65 -0.05
CA GLU A 32 -15.49 13.66 -0.14
C GLU A 32 -15.33 12.81 -1.42
N GLY A 33 -15.35 11.49 -1.25
CA GLY A 33 -15.24 10.51 -2.34
C GLY A 33 -13.98 9.66 -2.20
N ALA A 34 -14.14 8.34 -2.26
CA ALA A 34 -13.07 7.35 -2.14
C ALA A 34 -11.78 7.84 -2.81
N GLY A 35 -10.75 8.12 -2.01
CA GLY A 35 -9.47 8.56 -2.56
C GLY A 35 -8.86 7.45 -3.41
N HIS A 36 -8.02 7.84 -4.36
CA HIS A 36 -7.13 6.90 -5.05
C HIS A 36 -5.80 6.84 -4.30
N CYS A 37 -5.15 5.67 -4.31
CA CYS A 37 -3.79 5.55 -3.80
C CYS A 37 -2.84 6.42 -4.64
N LEU A 38 -2.08 7.29 -3.99
CA LEU A 38 -1.03 8.06 -4.66
C LEU A 38 0.14 7.17 -5.08
N GLU A 39 0.38 6.14 -4.27
CA GLU A 39 1.39 5.11 -4.47
C GLU A 39 0.84 3.83 -3.82
N GLU A 40 1.13 2.67 -4.41
CA GLU A 40 0.74 1.37 -3.84
C GLU A 40 1.85 0.33 -4.05
N PHE A 41 1.94 -0.61 -3.11
CA PHE A 41 2.83 -1.76 -3.22
C PHE A 41 2.34 -2.93 -2.36
N TYR A 42 2.89 -4.12 -2.63
CA TYR A 42 2.64 -5.33 -1.85
C TYR A 42 3.94 -5.80 -1.19
N TYR A 43 3.87 -6.15 0.10
CA TYR A 43 5.01 -6.67 0.85
C TYR A 43 4.51 -7.56 1.99
N ASP A 44 5.15 -8.72 2.19
CA ASP A 44 4.90 -9.64 3.31
C ASP A 44 3.42 -9.84 3.67
N ASN A 45 2.64 -10.35 2.69
CA ASN A 45 1.18 -10.56 2.81
C ASN A 45 0.38 -9.31 3.19
N SER A 46 0.85 -8.14 2.76
CA SER A 46 0.18 -6.87 3.02
C SER A 46 0.12 -6.03 1.76
N TRP A 47 -1.00 -5.33 1.58
CA TRP A 47 -1.16 -4.28 0.59
C TRP A 47 -1.02 -2.92 1.26
N TYR A 48 -0.26 -2.03 0.65
CA TYR A 48 0.00 -0.68 1.14
C TYR A 48 -0.51 0.36 0.15
N CYS A 49 -1.14 1.42 0.66
CA CYS A 49 -1.68 2.53 -0.12
C CYS A 49 -1.36 3.88 0.52
N ASN A 50 -0.66 4.74 -0.22
CA ASN A 50 -0.40 6.12 0.20
C ASN A 50 -1.66 6.97 0.00
N ILE A 51 -2.21 7.47 1.11
CA ILE A 51 -3.43 8.27 1.11
C ILE A 51 -3.18 9.78 1.27
N GLY A 52 -1.92 10.20 1.14
CA GLY A 52 -1.51 11.60 1.14
C GLY A 52 -1.10 12.13 2.51
N ARG A 53 -0.85 13.44 2.53
CA ARG A 53 -0.40 14.17 3.72
C ARG A 53 -1.57 14.83 4.44
N TYR A 54 -1.68 14.56 5.74
CA TYR A 54 -2.69 15.13 6.61
C TYR A 54 -2.06 16.06 7.66
N ASN A 55 -2.84 17.04 8.12
CA ASN A 55 -2.40 18.02 9.12
C ASN A 55 -2.77 17.57 10.54
N TYR A 56 -2.08 18.11 11.53
CA TYR A 56 -2.48 18.01 12.93
C TYR A 56 -3.93 18.46 13.10
N GLY A 57 -4.73 17.67 13.82
CA GLY A 57 -6.13 17.97 14.10
C GLY A 57 -7.12 17.34 13.11
N THR A 58 -6.67 16.97 11.91
CA THR A 58 -7.53 16.31 10.91
C THR A 58 -8.06 14.98 11.46
N TYR A 59 -9.37 14.78 11.38
CA TYR A 59 -9.99 13.50 11.71
C TYR A 59 -10.05 12.63 10.46
N LEU A 60 -9.54 11.40 10.54
CA LEU A 60 -9.47 10.46 9.43
C LEU A 60 -10.20 9.18 9.81
N CYS A 61 -11.07 8.69 8.93
CA CYS A 61 -11.72 7.38 9.02
C CYS A 61 -11.37 6.54 7.80
N VAL A 62 -11.07 5.27 8.04
CA VAL A 62 -10.80 4.26 7.01
C VAL A 62 -11.74 3.08 7.24
N GLU A 63 -12.31 2.57 6.15
CA GLU A 63 -13.23 1.44 6.12
C GLU A 63 -12.71 0.44 5.09
N LEU A 64 -12.65 -0.83 5.49
CA LEU A 64 -12.29 -2.00 4.69
C LEU A 64 -13.54 -2.87 4.56
N ASP A 65 -13.81 -3.31 3.35
CA ASP A 65 -14.97 -4.10 2.94
C ASP A 65 -14.43 -5.30 2.16
N GLY A 66 -14.52 -6.50 2.75
CA GLY A 66 -13.83 -7.69 2.30
C GLY A 66 -14.77 -8.87 1.98
N PRO A 67 -14.26 -9.91 1.28
CA PRO A 67 -15.03 -11.10 0.95
C PRO A 67 -15.44 -11.89 2.21
N TRP A 68 -16.65 -12.43 2.20
CA TRP A 68 -17.14 -13.28 3.28
C TRP A 68 -16.23 -14.49 3.53
N GLY A 69 -15.94 -14.78 4.81
CA GLY A 69 -15.08 -15.91 5.21
C GLY A 69 -13.57 -15.65 5.09
N ALA A 70 -13.16 -14.42 4.79
CA ALA A 70 -11.79 -13.97 4.92
C ALA A 70 -11.58 -13.12 6.18
N ASP A 71 -10.32 -12.81 6.45
CA ASP A 71 -9.86 -12.05 7.61
C ASP A 71 -8.67 -11.21 7.17
N PHE A 72 -8.89 -9.91 7.29
CA PHE A 72 -7.92 -8.90 6.97
C PHE A 72 -7.81 -7.98 8.17
N ASP A 73 -6.58 -7.65 8.55
CA ASP A 73 -6.37 -6.57 9.49
C ASP A 73 -6.21 -5.25 8.73
N LEU A 74 -6.73 -4.18 9.30
CA LEU A 74 -6.59 -2.82 8.80
C LEU A 74 -5.67 -2.02 9.72
N TYR A 75 -4.68 -1.35 9.14
CA TYR A 75 -3.81 -0.42 9.85
C TYR A 75 -3.65 0.89 9.09
N VAL A 76 -3.46 1.99 9.82
CA VAL A 76 -3.05 3.27 9.25
C VAL A 76 -1.72 3.68 9.85
N TRP A 77 -0.69 3.76 9.02
CA TRP A 77 0.67 4.07 9.38
C TRP A 77 1.05 5.49 9.03
N ARG A 78 2.05 6.01 9.73
CA ARG A 78 2.70 7.27 9.40
C ARG A 78 4.07 7.03 8.80
N GLU A 79 4.34 7.69 7.67
CA GLU A 79 5.67 7.73 7.08
C GLU A 79 6.60 8.59 7.94
N THR A 80 7.74 8.03 8.34
CA THR A 80 8.80 8.75 9.07
C THR A 80 10.00 9.10 8.21
N GLY A 81 10.10 8.50 7.04
CA GLY A 81 11.15 8.81 6.09
C GLY A 81 11.09 7.91 4.86
N ARG A 82 11.90 8.28 3.88
CA ARG A 82 12.11 7.53 2.65
C ARG A 82 13.58 7.57 2.29
N SER A 83 14.17 6.43 1.96
CA SER A 83 15.54 6.32 1.46
C SER A 83 15.50 5.66 0.10
N CYS A 84 16.00 6.32 -0.93
CA CYS A 84 16.07 5.76 -2.28
C CYS A 84 17.51 5.51 -2.67
N ASP A 85 17.78 4.34 -3.23
CA ASP A 85 19.05 3.96 -3.82
C ASP A 85 18.85 3.47 -5.26
N ILE A 86 19.89 2.87 -5.84
CA ILE A 86 19.83 2.35 -7.22
C ILE A 86 18.89 1.14 -7.39
N PHE A 87 18.46 0.50 -6.30
CA PHE A 87 17.58 -0.67 -6.29
C PHE A 87 16.13 -0.31 -5.98
N GLY A 88 15.86 0.90 -5.48
CA GLY A 88 14.51 1.41 -5.28
C GLY A 88 14.41 2.33 -4.07
N CYS A 89 13.17 2.60 -3.65
CA CYS A 89 12.89 3.38 -2.45
C CYS A 89 12.41 2.48 -1.32
N THR A 90 13.04 2.61 -0.15
CA THR A 90 12.56 2.06 1.12
C THR A 90 11.74 3.13 1.84
N ILE A 91 10.52 2.77 2.25
CA ILE A 91 9.64 3.63 3.04
C ILE A 91 9.73 3.18 4.50
N TYR A 92 9.96 4.12 5.40
CA TYR A 92 9.95 3.86 6.83
C TYR A 92 8.60 4.26 7.41
N LEU A 93 7.92 3.28 7.99
CA LEU A 93 6.66 3.47 8.68
C LEU A 93 6.89 3.39 10.19
N ARG A 94 6.23 4.26 10.95
CA ARG A 94 6.16 4.17 12.41
C ARG A 94 4.74 3.81 12.80
N GLY A 95 4.65 3.01 13.87
CA GLY A 95 3.48 2.33 14.43
C GLY A 95 2.11 2.92 14.11
N PRO A 96 1.09 2.07 14.02
CA PRO A 96 -0.20 2.49 13.50
C PRO A 96 -0.78 3.62 14.34
N ASP A 97 -1.15 4.71 13.68
CA ASP A 97 -1.98 5.74 14.31
C ASP A 97 -3.38 5.19 14.63
N CYS A 98 -3.79 4.12 13.91
CA CYS A 98 -5.06 3.44 14.07
C CYS A 98 -4.98 2.01 13.52
N SER A 99 -5.70 1.08 14.14
CA SER A 99 -5.76 -0.33 13.72
C SER A 99 -7.12 -0.96 14.05
N SER A 100 -7.52 -1.93 13.26
CA SER A 100 -8.67 -2.79 13.50
C SER A 100 -8.28 -4.22 13.08
N THR A 101 -8.36 -5.16 14.02
CA THR A 101 -7.82 -6.52 13.90
C THR A 101 -8.87 -7.55 14.34
N GLY A 102 -10.10 -7.37 13.88
CA GLY A 102 -11.18 -8.32 14.11
C GLY A 102 -10.94 -9.61 13.32
N PHE A 103 -11.69 -10.67 13.65
CA PHE A 103 -11.71 -11.91 12.85
C PHE A 103 -12.72 -11.77 11.71
N THR A 104 -12.66 -10.65 10.99
CA THR A 104 -13.63 -10.26 9.97
C THR A 104 -12.93 -9.73 8.73
N ALA A 105 -13.60 -9.87 7.59
CA ALA A 105 -13.09 -9.29 6.35
C ALA A 105 -13.35 -7.77 6.28
N ASP A 106 -14.30 -7.29 7.09
CA ASP A 106 -14.70 -5.90 7.18
C ASP A 106 -14.12 -5.28 8.44
N GLU A 107 -13.36 -4.21 8.27
CA GLU A 107 -12.68 -3.54 9.37
C GLU A 107 -12.87 -2.03 9.22
N SER A 108 -12.89 -1.31 10.33
CA SER A 108 -12.95 0.15 10.25
C SER A 108 -12.25 0.78 11.43
N CYS A 109 -11.67 1.95 11.18
CA CYS A 109 -10.88 2.61 12.19
C CYS A 109 -10.87 4.12 11.92
N CYS A 110 -11.02 4.92 12.98
CA CYS A 110 -11.02 6.37 12.90
C CYS A 110 -10.13 6.98 13.98
N PHE A 111 -9.41 8.05 13.66
CA PHE A 111 -8.51 8.72 14.59
C PHE A 111 -8.31 10.21 14.28
N CYS A 112 -7.92 10.97 15.30
CA CYS A 112 -7.41 12.33 15.12
C CYS A 112 -5.92 12.28 14.80
N VAL A 113 -5.49 13.00 13.76
CA VAL A 113 -4.08 13.11 13.39
C VAL A 113 -3.34 13.94 14.42
N TRP A 114 -2.52 13.28 15.26
CA TRP A 114 -1.72 13.94 16.29
C TRP A 114 -0.39 14.49 15.77
N THR A 115 -0.01 14.21 14.52
CA THR A 115 1.22 14.71 13.91
C THR A 115 1.05 14.82 12.41
N SER A 116 1.29 15.99 11.85
CA SER A 116 1.22 16.19 10.40
C SER A 116 2.18 15.24 9.67
N GLY A 117 1.79 14.72 8.51
CA GLY A 117 2.65 13.86 7.70
C GLY A 117 1.89 12.95 6.73
N THR A 118 2.65 12.23 5.90
CA THR A 118 2.09 11.26 4.95
C THR A 118 1.54 10.04 5.70
N ARG A 119 0.37 9.58 5.26
CA ARG A 119 -0.30 8.40 5.81
C ARG A 119 -0.40 7.30 4.78
N TRP A 120 -0.29 6.08 5.30
CA TRP A 120 -0.35 4.84 4.53
C TRP A 120 -1.39 3.93 5.14
N ILE A 121 -2.27 3.37 4.33
CA ILE A 121 -3.13 2.27 4.75
C ILE A 121 -2.36 0.97 4.51
N GLU A 122 -2.39 0.06 5.47
CA GLU A 122 -2.01 -1.34 5.30
C GLU A 122 -3.26 -2.21 5.44
N VAL A 123 -3.49 -3.09 4.47
CA VAL A 123 -4.41 -4.21 4.60
C VAL A 123 -3.56 -5.47 4.66
N ARG A 124 -3.54 -6.12 5.83
CA ARG A 124 -2.78 -7.35 6.05
C ARG A 124 -3.69 -8.54 5.93
N PHE A 125 -3.24 -9.53 5.17
CA PHE A 125 -4.00 -10.73 4.89
C PHE A 125 -3.71 -11.78 5.97
N ILE A 126 -4.71 -12.17 6.75
CA ILE A 126 -4.58 -13.15 7.83
C ILE A 126 -5.05 -14.52 7.36
N HIS A 127 -6.28 -14.62 6.84
CA HIS A 127 -6.81 -15.85 6.27
C HIS A 127 -7.87 -15.60 5.19
N GLY A 128 -8.18 -16.65 4.42
CA GLY A 128 -9.11 -16.56 3.31
C GLY A 128 -8.50 -15.90 2.06
N SER A 129 -9.34 -15.66 1.06
CA SER A 129 -8.92 -15.05 -0.20
C SER A 129 -10.08 -14.30 -0.86
N GLY A 130 -9.78 -13.23 -1.58
CA GLY A 130 -10.72 -12.54 -2.46
C GLY A 130 -10.36 -11.06 -2.59
N SER A 131 -11.23 -10.31 -3.25
CA SER A 131 -11.03 -8.88 -3.51
C SER A 131 -11.70 -8.04 -2.43
N PHE A 132 -10.98 -7.07 -1.90
CA PHE A 132 -11.48 -6.12 -0.92
C PHE A 132 -11.60 -4.72 -1.54
N THR A 133 -12.35 -3.85 -0.87
CA THR A 133 -12.44 -2.42 -1.16
C THR A 133 -12.04 -1.62 0.07
N VAL A 134 -11.22 -0.59 -0.11
CA VAL A 134 -10.89 0.36 0.94
C VAL A 134 -11.47 1.72 0.60
N ARG A 135 -12.09 2.36 1.60
CA ARG A 135 -12.63 3.71 1.52
C ARG A 135 -12.06 4.52 2.67
N TRP A 136 -11.80 5.80 2.46
CA TRP A 136 -11.43 6.71 3.53
C TRP A 136 -12.07 8.07 3.34
N ARG A 137 -12.27 8.76 4.45
CA ARG A 137 -12.81 10.13 4.51
C ARG A 137 -12.09 10.91 5.60
N TRP A 138 -12.00 12.23 5.42
CA TRP A 138 -11.37 13.09 6.41
C TRP A 138 -12.17 14.37 6.62
N THR A 139 -12.04 14.96 7.81
CA THR A 139 -12.54 16.30 8.11
C THR A 139 -11.41 17.16 8.68
N PRO A 140 -11.26 18.42 8.22
CA PRO A 140 -10.12 19.25 8.57
C PRO A 140 -9.99 19.50 10.08
#